data_AF-A0ABD6WFT3-F1
#
_entry.id   AF-A0ABD6WFT3-F1
#
_cell.length_a   1.000
_cell.length_b   1.000
_cell.length_c   1.000
_cell.angle_alpha   90.00
_cell.angle_beta   90.00
_cell.angle_gamma   90.00
#
_symmetry.space_group_name_H-M   'P 1'
#
loop_
_entity.id
_entity.type
_entity.pdbx_description
1 polymer ?
#
loop_
_entity_poly.entity_id
_entity_poly.type
_entity_poly.pdbx_seq_one_letter_code
_entity_poly.pdbx_strand_id
1 'polypeptide(L)'
;MAPILREVHLWPNTGHPDVRWSPPRPPDESDWPLLEMNAILRGSRKISEPLGERLAEQRIEMPRASIRLLPGGASASTDLEVEISRIVIDGENSVHFAVPAGFHNLDVRARDELVLTMWTETLRRLVSNQGGDPAAVSRATDALRGVDYGEPRRGPWKQNPARSHRMRLIGVLEDDGYFRLRVEVEHLGGGRPPVLSETIVGDSTFWSFDRAARDLRWTSSSSVEGVSIPGILLGDRGRFTLDVATGAVHQSRGFTTPLPIESTGPAVGAGFRFIEQPADDVYVGWGGGGPVNDVPAEYLAEVDRLADRLCSPEWKRWWRLVGVDHVSGYVNYEPPRETPIVRLVNTTLTMIVRRSVAKIPTGPKAEQLARQDLEAALTRLAARQNVELPPL
;
A
#
# COMPACT_ATOMS: atom_id res chain seq x y z
N MET A 1 5.02 25.82 5.19
CA MET A 1 6.24 25.07 4.85
C MET A 1 5.79 23.83 4.08
N ALA A 2 6.32 23.59 2.89
CA ALA A 2 5.94 22.41 2.11
C ALA A 2 6.40 21.13 2.85
N PRO A 3 5.62 20.04 2.82
CA PRO A 3 6.06 18.76 3.34
C PRO A 3 7.33 18.24 2.65
N ILE A 4 8.15 17.50 3.40
CA ILE A 4 9.32 16.79 2.87
C ILE A 4 8.93 15.36 2.56
N LEU A 5 9.21 14.90 1.33
CA LEU A 5 9.04 13.51 0.93
C LEU A 5 9.95 12.61 1.76
N ARG A 6 9.36 11.66 2.47
CA ARG A 6 10.04 10.75 3.40
C ARG A 6 9.43 9.35 3.46
N GLU A 7 8.28 9.15 2.82
CA GLU A 7 7.55 7.88 2.84
C GLU A 7 7.19 7.50 1.40
N VAL A 8 7.56 6.28 1.02
CA VAL A 8 7.17 5.67 -0.25
C VAL A 8 6.75 4.25 0.05
N HIS A 9 5.61 3.81 -0.48
CA HIS A 9 5.13 2.45 -0.24
C HIS A 9 4.14 2.00 -1.30
N LEU A 10 4.10 0.68 -1.51
CA LEU A 10 3.00 0.02 -2.18
C LEU A 10 1.90 -0.22 -1.14
N TRP A 11 0.63 -0.05 -1.52
CA TRP A 11 -0.49 -0.28 -0.61
C TRP A 11 -1.36 -1.48 -1.06
N PRO A 12 -1.66 -2.43 -0.17
CA PRO A 12 -1.21 -2.47 1.23
C PRO A 12 0.28 -2.83 1.32
N ASN A 13 0.93 -2.42 2.42
CA ASN A 13 2.37 -2.60 2.59
C ASN A 13 2.82 -4.06 2.43
N THR A 14 2.06 -5.02 2.96
CA THR A 14 2.37 -6.47 2.91
C THR A 14 1.13 -7.36 2.95
N GLY A 15 0.04 -6.91 3.55
CA GLY A 15 -1.17 -7.70 3.77
C GLY A 15 -1.12 -8.49 5.09
N HIS A 16 -1.86 -9.61 5.14
CA HIS A 16 -1.84 -10.53 6.28
C HIS A 16 -0.60 -11.45 6.22
N PRO A 17 0.10 -11.74 7.33
CA PRO A 17 1.32 -12.53 7.27
C PRO A 17 1.13 -13.92 6.64
N ASP A 18 0.07 -14.64 7.02
CA ASP A 18 -0.25 -16.03 6.66
C ASP A 18 -1.18 -16.20 5.45
N VAL A 19 -1.59 -15.11 4.81
CA VAL A 19 -2.51 -15.18 3.67
C VAL A 19 -1.95 -14.36 2.51
N ARG A 20 -2.04 -14.91 1.30
CA ARG A 20 -1.71 -14.15 0.09
C ARG A 20 -2.64 -12.95 0.00
N TRP A 21 -2.09 -11.79 -0.36
CA TRP A 21 -2.94 -10.62 -0.54
C TRP A 21 -3.91 -10.84 -1.70
N SER A 22 -5.20 -10.62 -1.45
CA SER A 22 -6.24 -10.56 -2.49
C SER A 22 -6.97 -9.21 -2.41
N PRO A 23 -7.37 -8.63 -3.56
CA PRO A 23 -8.20 -7.43 -3.54
C PRO A 23 -9.57 -7.70 -2.86
N PRO A 24 -10.21 -6.69 -2.25
CA PRO A 24 -11.49 -6.84 -1.55
C PRO A 24 -12.64 -7.38 -2.42
N ARG A 25 -12.56 -7.13 -3.72
CA ARG A 25 -13.33 -7.80 -4.76
C ARG A 25 -12.32 -8.29 -5.79
N PRO A 26 -11.98 -9.59 -5.84
CA PRO A 26 -11.28 -10.09 -6.99
C PRO A 26 -12.17 -9.82 -8.22
N PRO A 27 -11.64 -9.25 -9.31
CA PRO A 27 -12.37 -9.29 -10.58
C PRO A 27 -12.74 -10.74 -10.87
N ASP A 28 -13.86 -10.97 -11.57
CA ASP A 28 -14.34 -12.30 -12.00
C ASP A 28 -13.34 -12.95 -13.00
N GLU A 29 -12.09 -13.17 -12.62
CA GLU A 29 -11.05 -13.65 -13.54
C GLU A 29 -10.05 -14.57 -12.85
N SER A 30 -9.81 -15.73 -13.47
CA SER A 30 -8.72 -16.65 -13.21
C SER A 30 -7.33 -16.03 -13.40
N ASP A 31 -7.27 -14.79 -13.91
CA ASP A 31 -6.07 -14.20 -14.51
C ASP A 31 -5.45 -13.09 -13.63
N TRP A 32 -6.00 -12.84 -12.43
CA TRP A 32 -5.37 -11.93 -11.46
C TRP A 32 -4.00 -12.48 -11.01
N PRO A 33 -2.91 -11.69 -11.06
CA PRO A 33 -1.54 -12.18 -10.85
C PRO A 33 -1.23 -12.32 -9.36
N LEU A 34 -1.91 -13.23 -8.67
CA LEU A 34 -1.91 -13.32 -7.21
C LEU A 34 -0.51 -13.56 -6.62
N LEU A 35 0.29 -14.42 -7.25
CA LEU A 35 1.63 -14.77 -6.77
C LEU A 35 2.59 -13.59 -6.94
N GLU A 36 2.58 -13.00 -8.13
CA GLU A 36 3.41 -11.86 -8.51
C GLU A 36 3.08 -10.64 -7.65
N MET A 37 1.78 -10.38 -7.46
CA MET A 37 1.30 -9.28 -6.64
C MET A 37 1.68 -9.48 -5.16
N ASN A 38 1.52 -10.69 -4.63
CA ASN A 38 1.96 -10.98 -3.27
C ASN A 38 3.49 -10.81 -3.12
N ALA A 39 4.26 -11.23 -4.13
CA ALA A 39 5.71 -11.10 -4.12
C ALA A 39 6.20 -9.65 -4.14
N ILE A 40 5.62 -8.79 -5.00
CA ILE A 40 6.03 -7.38 -5.06
C ILE A 40 5.60 -6.60 -3.82
N LEU A 41 4.37 -6.80 -3.32
CA LEU A 41 3.90 -6.11 -2.12
C LEU A 41 4.82 -6.41 -0.94
N ARG A 42 5.08 -7.69 -0.67
CA ARG A 42 5.95 -8.16 0.41
C ARG A 42 7.41 -7.73 0.24
N GLY A 43 7.99 -8.10 -0.90
CA GLY A 43 9.42 -7.88 -1.18
C GLY A 43 9.81 -6.41 -1.28
N SER A 44 8.89 -5.52 -1.67
CA SER A 44 9.20 -4.10 -1.85
C SER A 44 9.58 -3.36 -0.56
N ARG A 45 9.24 -3.89 0.62
CA ARG A 45 9.37 -3.16 1.90
C ARG A 45 10.81 -2.92 2.32
N LYS A 46 11.69 -3.91 2.15
CA LYS A 46 13.14 -3.77 2.42
C LYS A 46 13.82 -2.74 1.52
N ILE A 47 13.18 -2.32 0.43
CA ILE A 47 13.63 -1.23 -0.44
C ILE A 47 12.96 0.08 -0.07
N SER A 48 11.64 0.06 0.09
CA SER A 48 10.82 1.26 0.26
C SER A 48 11.11 1.98 1.59
N GLU A 49 11.36 1.22 2.67
CA GLU A 49 11.67 1.80 3.99
C GLU A 49 13.01 2.55 4.02
N PRO A 50 14.16 1.95 3.67
CA PRO A 50 15.42 2.70 3.63
C PRO A 50 15.41 3.80 2.57
N LEU A 51 14.68 3.64 1.46
CA LEU A 51 14.50 4.70 0.48
C LEU A 51 13.80 5.92 1.07
N GLY A 52 12.78 5.73 1.91
CA GLY A 52 12.12 6.81 2.63
C GLY A 52 13.09 7.65 3.48
N GLU A 53 13.98 6.99 4.24
CA GLU A 53 15.03 7.68 5.03
C GLU A 53 15.97 8.48 4.11
N ARG A 54 16.42 7.91 2.98
CA ARG A 54 17.30 8.60 2.01
C ARG A 54 16.63 9.78 1.32
N LEU A 55 15.35 9.66 0.98
CA LEU A 55 14.58 10.76 0.40
C LEU A 55 14.44 11.93 1.39
N ALA A 56 14.22 11.62 2.67
CA ALA A 56 14.12 12.62 3.73
C ALA A 56 15.42 13.43 3.90
N GLU A 57 16.58 12.76 3.80
CA GLU A 57 17.91 13.38 3.83
C GLU A 57 18.11 14.38 2.68
N GLN A 58 17.53 14.12 1.51
CA GLN A 58 17.59 15.02 0.35
C GLN A 58 16.65 16.23 0.46
N ARG A 59 15.74 16.24 1.46
CA ARG A 59 14.79 17.33 1.71
C ARG A 59 13.95 17.73 0.48
N ILE A 60 13.50 16.75 -0.29
CA ILE A 60 12.67 16.97 -1.48
C ILE A 60 11.29 17.49 -1.04
N GLU A 61 10.97 18.72 -1.38
CA GLU A 61 9.66 19.31 -1.10
C GLU A 61 8.60 18.77 -2.07
N MET A 62 7.50 18.28 -1.51
CA MET A 62 6.37 17.74 -2.26
C MET A 62 5.05 18.18 -1.60
N PRO A 63 3.91 18.18 -2.33
CA PRO A 63 2.61 18.48 -1.72
C PRO A 63 2.23 17.56 -0.55
N ARG A 64 2.83 16.36 -0.48
CA ARG A 64 2.69 15.38 0.61
C ARG A 64 4.04 14.80 0.98
N ALA A 65 4.13 14.33 2.23
CA ALA A 65 5.31 13.63 2.74
C ALA A 65 5.40 12.16 2.26
N SER A 66 4.32 11.64 1.69
CA SER A 66 4.13 10.25 1.26
C SER A 66 3.74 10.15 -0.21
N ILE A 67 4.23 9.11 -0.89
CA ILE A 67 3.76 8.66 -2.21
C ILE A 67 3.36 7.19 -2.11
N ARG A 68 2.18 6.87 -2.63
CA ARG A 68 1.59 5.53 -2.57
C ARG A 68 1.39 4.96 -3.97
N LEU A 69 1.86 3.73 -4.19
CA LEU A 69 1.50 2.95 -5.38
C LEU A 69 0.37 1.96 -5.05
N LEU A 70 -0.64 1.88 -5.91
CA LEU A 70 -1.80 1.00 -5.78
C LEU A 70 -1.73 -0.15 -6.79
N PRO A 71 -2.16 -1.38 -6.42
CA PRO A 71 -2.23 -2.50 -7.33
C PRO A 71 -3.15 -2.19 -8.51
N GLY A 72 -2.63 -2.31 -9.73
CA GLY A 72 -3.35 -2.17 -11.00
C GLY A 72 -3.69 -3.51 -11.67
N GLY A 73 -3.04 -4.60 -11.28
CA GLY A 73 -3.30 -5.96 -11.80
C GLY A 73 -2.13 -6.55 -12.59
N ALA A 74 -2.45 -7.37 -13.60
CA ALA A 74 -1.45 -7.97 -14.49
C ALA A 74 -0.89 -6.92 -15.46
N SER A 75 0.43 -6.93 -15.64
CA SER A 75 1.08 -6.12 -16.66
C SER A 75 0.61 -6.56 -18.05
N ALA A 76 0.39 -5.59 -18.93
CA ALA A 76 0.09 -5.87 -20.34
C ALA A 76 1.36 -6.27 -21.13
N SER A 77 2.53 -6.15 -20.51
CA SER A 77 3.83 -6.51 -21.08
C SER A 77 4.60 -7.48 -20.18
N THR A 78 5.85 -7.77 -20.55
CA THR A 78 6.80 -8.55 -19.75
C THR A 78 7.50 -7.70 -18.67
N ASP A 79 7.16 -6.42 -18.55
CA ASP A 79 7.81 -5.48 -17.65
C ASP A 79 6.92 -5.12 -16.46
N LEU A 80 7.56 -4.70 -15.36
CA LEU A 80 6.90 -4.02 -14.26
C LEU A 80 6.46 -2.64 -14.73
N GLU A 81 5.14 -2.42 -14.74
CA GLU A 81 4.53 -1.21 -15.26
C GLU A 81 4.11 -0.29 -14.12
N VAL A 82 4.44 0.98 -14.23
CA VAL A 82 3.88 2.02 -13.36
C VAL A 82 3.19 3.08 -14.19
N GLU A 83 1.94 3.34 -13.82
CA GLU A 83 1.09 4.34 -14.43
C GLU A 83 0.82 5.46 -13.42
N ILE A 84 1.34 6.66 -13.69
CA ILE A 84 1.00 7.85 -12.90
C ILE A 84 -0.34 8.35 -13.40
N SER A 85 -1.37 8.21 -12.58
CA SER A 85 -2.59 8.97 -12.77
C SER A 85 -2.31 10.43 -12.41
N ARG A 86 -2.96 11.37 -13.11
CA ARG A 86 -2.98 12.79 -12.71
C ARG A 86 -3.74 13.04 -11.41
N ILE A 87 -4.23 11.98 -10.79
CA ILE A 87 -5.20 12.06 -9.71
C ILE A 87 -4.55 11.95 -8.37
N VAL A 88 -5.19 12.69 -7.49
CA VAL A 88 -4.89 12.73 -6.08
C VAL A 88 -6.06 12.03 -5.34
N ILE A 89 -5.86 10.81 -4.84
CA ILE A 89 -6.81 10.12 -3.93
C ILE A 89 -6.37 10.42 -2.49
N ASP A 90 -7.29 10.85 -1.64
CA ASP A 90 -7.03 11.24 -0.24
C ASP A 90 -5.92 12.30 -0.06
N GLY A 91 -5.60 13.02 -1.13
CA GLY A 91 -4.52 14.00 -1.13
C GLY A 91 -3.16 13.47 -1.57
N GLU A 92 -3.02 12.19 -1.93
CA GLU A 92 -1.81 11.53 -2.42
C GLU A 92 -1.89 11.25 -3.93
N ASN A 93 -0.80 11.41 -4.67
CA ASN A 93 -0.74 10.97 -6.08
C ASN A 93 -1.09 9.48 -6.15
N SER A 94 -2.13 9.15 -6.91
CA SER A 94 -2.54 7.77 -7.15
C SER A 94 -1.78 7.26 -8.34
N VAL A 95 -0.87 6.35 -8.06
CA VAL A 95 -0.03 5.76 -9.08
C VAL A 95 -0.32 4.28 -9.04
N HIS A 96 -0.73 3.70 -10.17
CA HIS A 96 -1.02 2.29 -10.25
C HIS A 96 0.23 1.54 -10.70
N PHE A 97 0.41 0.31 -10.23
CA PHE A 97 1.44 -0.58 -10.74
C PHE A 97 0.83 -1.89 -11.23
N ALA A 98 1.31 -2.40 -12.36
CA ALA A 98 0.91 -3.68 -12.91
C ALA A 98 2.13 -4.61 -12.99
N VAL A 99 1.95 -5.87 -12.60
CA VAL A 99 3.07 -6.79 -12.36
C VAL A 99 3.15 -7.84 -13.47
N PRO A 100 4.34 -8.08 -14.06
CA PRO A 100 4.48 -9.06 -15.14
C PRO A 100 4.42 -10.48 -14.60
N ALA A 101 3.88 -11.38 -15.42
CA ALA A 101 3.83 -12.80 -15.11
C ALA A 101 5.21 -13.36 -14.76
N GLY A 102 5.30 -14.15 -13.70
CA GLY A 102 6.54 -14.75 -13.24
C GLY A 102 7.45 -13.82 -12.42
N PHE A 103 7.02 -12.61 -12.03
CA PHE A 103 7.79 -11.74 -11.14
C PHE A 103 8.22 -12.43 -9.84
N HIS A 104 7.37 -13.30 -9.26
CA HIS A 104 7.71 -14.08 -8.07
C HIS A 104 8.84 -15.11 -8.30
N ASN A 105 9.13 -15.48 -9.54
CA ASN A 105 10.20 -16.41 -9.89
C ASN A 105 11.57 -15.75 -10.03
N LEU A 106 11.64 -14.42 -10.08
CA LEU A 106 12.91 -13.70 -10.01
C LEU A 106 13.66 -14.10 -8.73
N ASP A 107 14.99 -14.00 -8.72
CA ASP A 107 15.69 -14.08 -7.45
C ASP A 107 15.46 -12.81 -6.61
N VAL A 108 15.75 -12.90 -5.33
CA VAL A 108 15.56 -11.82 -4.35
C VAL A 108 16.23 -10.52 -4.80
N ARG A 109 17.46 -10.61 -5.35
CA ARG A 109 18.25 -9.45 -5.76
C ARG A 109 17.70 -8.81 -7.03
N ALA A 110 17.29 -9.63 -8.00
CA ALA A 110 16.65 -9.15 -9.22
C ALA A 110 15.32 -8.44 -8.92
N ARG A 111 14.53 -8.95 -7.98
CA ARG A 111 13.32 -8.24 -7.48
C ARG A 111 13.69 -6.89 -6.87
N ASP A 112 14.70 -6.85 -6.01
CA ASP A 112 15.14 -5.64 -5.32
C ASP A 112 15.61 -4.55 -6.29
N GLU A 113 16.45 -4.93 -7.24
CA GLU A 113 16.96 -4.04 -8.29
C GLU A 113 15.83 -3.50 -9.17
N LEU A 114 14.83 -4.33 -9.48
CA LEU A 114 13.67 -3.92 -10.26
C LEU A 114 12.73 -3.00 -9.47
N VAL A 115 12.48 -3.26 -8.18
CA VAL A 115 11.70 -2.37 -7.30
C VAL A 115 12.41 -1.03 -7.10
N LEU A 116 13.74 -1.03 -6.91
CA LEU A 116 14.52 0.21 -6.80
C LEU A 116 14.47 1.01 -8.10
N THR A 117 14.57 0.35 -9.26
CA THR A 117 14.41 0.99 -10.59
C THR A 117 13.03 1.61 -10.74
N MET A 118 11.98 0.86 -10.42
CA MET A 118 10.60 1.33 -10.44
C MET A 118 10.42 2.60 -9.61
N TRP A 119 10.90 2.60 -8.37
CA TRP A 119 10.83 3.78 -7.52
C TRP A 119 11.66 4.95 -8.06
N THR A 120 12.87 4.68 -8.55
CA THR A 120 13.77 5.72 -9.10
C THR A 120 13.09 6.49 -10.21
N GLU A 121 12.60 5.79 -11.23
CA GLU A 121 12.00 6.42 -12.40
C GLU A 121 10.66 7.09 -12.08
N THR A 122 9.82 6.43 -11.26
CA THR A 122 8.53 6.98 -10.84
C THR A 122 8.71 8.29 -10.05
N LEU A 123 9.60 8.30 -9.06
CA LEU A 123 9.84 9.47 -8.21
C LEU A 123 10.49 10.60 -8.99
N ARG A 124 11.43 10.30 -9.90
CA ARG A 124 12.02 11.32 -10.79
C ARG A 124 10.96 12.04 -11.60
N ARG A 125 9.98 11.30 -12.16
CA ARG A 125 8.88 11.89 -12.91
C ARG A 125 7.97 12.73 -12.01
N LEU A 126 7.56 12.20 -10.85
CA LEU A 126 6.70 12.92 -9.90
C LEU A 126 7.34 14.22 -9.41
N VAL A 127 8.62 14.19 -9.03
CA VAL A 127 9.36 15.37 -8.57
C VAL A 127 9.51 16.38 -9.71
N SER A 128 9.83 15.92 -10.93
CA SER A 128 9.91 16.79 -12.11
C SER A 128 8.57 17.48 -12.41
N ASN A 129 7.46 16.75 -12.32
CA ASN A 129 6.11 17.28 -12.58
C ASN A 129 5.70 18.36 -11.57
N GLN A 130 6.30 18.37 -10.38
CA GLN A 130 6.09 19.39 -9.35
C GLN A 130 7.14 20.52 -9.40
N GLY A 131 8.01 20.53 -10.41
CA GLY A 131 9.08 21.52 -10.55
C GLY A 131 10.25 21.35 -9.57
N GLY A 132 10.37 20.20 -8.92
CA GLY A 132 11.49 19.88 -8.02
C GLY A 132 12.74 19.38 -8.76
N ASP A 133 13.80 19.03 -8.01
CA ASP A 133 15.06 18.48 -8.54
C ASP A 133 15.00 16.94 -8.68
N PRO A 134 14.85 16.36 -9.90
CA PRO A 134 14.83 14.91 -10.06
C PRO A 134 16.18 14.27 -9.75
N ALA A 135 17.29 15.01 -9.80
CA ALA A 135 18.60 14.48 -9.45
C ALA A 135 18.72 14.18 -7.94
N ALA A 136 17.91 14.83 -7.10
CA ALA A 136 17.80 14.49 -5.69
C ALA A 136 17.31 13.06 -5.47
N VAL A 137 16.35 12.61 -6.29
CA VAL A 137 15.86 11.22 -6.28
C VAL A 137 16.98 10.26 -6.70
N SER A 138 17.73 10.59 -7.75
CA SER A 138 18.87 9.78 -8.19
C SER A 138 19.90 9.63 -7.08
N ARG A 139 20.26 10.71 -6.37
CA ARG A 139 21.19 10.64 -5.23
C ARG A 139 20.68 9.72 -4.10
N ALA A 140 19.38 9.80 -3.77
CA ALA A 140 18.78 8.95 -2.74
C ALA A 140 18.78 7.46 -3.13
N THR A 141 18.51 7.16 -4.40
CA THR A 141 18.44 5.78 -4.92
C THR A 141 19.81 5.18 -5.17
N ASP A 142 20.77 5.97 -5.66
CA ASP A 142 22.17 5.56 -5.81
C ASP A 142 22.79 5.10 -4.49
N ALA A 143 22.40 5.72 -3.36
CA ALA A 143 22.85 5.33 -2.02
C ALA A 143 22.35 3.94 -1.58
N LEU A 144 21.36 3.37 -2.27
CA LEU A 144 20.83 2.03 -2.00
C LEU A 144 21.32 0.98 -3.01
N ARG A 145 22.00 1.38 -4.09
CA ARG A 145 22.50 0.42 -5.08
C ARG A 145 23.61 -0.43 -4.49
N GLY A 146 23.47 -1.75 -4.62
CA GLY A 146 24.46 -2.71 -4.12
C GLY A 146 24.51 -2.83 -2.59
N VAL A 147 23.55 -2.24 -1.88
CA VAL A 147 23.39 -2.43 -0.44
C VAL A 147 22.87 -3.85 -0.19
N ASP A 148 23.43 -4.50 0.83
CA ASP A 148 22.83 -5.71 1.39
C ASP A 148 21.65 -5.29 2.28
N TYR A 149 20.43 -5.46 1.76
CA TYR A 149 19.20 -5.16 2.51
C TYR A 149 18.99 -6.08 3.73
N GLY A 150 19.84 -7.10 3.90
CA GLY A 150 19.95 -7.93 5.09
C GLY A 150 20.66 -7.25 6.27
N GLU A 151 21.19 -6.03 6.13
CA GLU A 151 21.85 -5.35 7.25
C GLU A 151 20.86 -5.08 8.41
N PRO A 152 21.15 -5.55 9.64
CA PRO A 152 20.20 -5.42 10.74
C PRO A 152 20.10 -4.00 11.27
N ARG A 153 18.84 -3.51 11.39
CA ARG A 153 18.50 -2.33 12.16
C ARG A 153 18.65 -2.63 13.65
N ARG A 154 19.21 -1.68 14.41
CA ARG A 154 19.53 -1.85 15.84
C ARG A 154 18.88 -0.75 16.67
N GLY A 155 18.13 -1.15 17.67
CA GLY A 155 17.58 -0.25 18.68
C GLY A 155 18.62 0.23 19.69
N PRO A 156 18.26 1.19 20.56
CA PRO A 156 19.14 1.69 21.61
C PRO A 156 19.41 0.63 22.67
N TRP A 157 20.60 0.68 23.27
CA TRP A 157 20.94 -0.13 24.44
C TRP A 157 20.13 0.31 25.67
N LYS A 158 19.59 -0.67 26.40
CA LYS A 158 18.86 -0.47 27.66
C LYS A 158 19.48 -1.32 28.75
N GLN A 159 19.93 -0.70 29.82
CA GLN A 159 20.58 -1.38 30.94
C GLN A 159 19.54 -1.91 31.93
N ASN A 160 19.79 -3.09 32.52
CA ASN A 160 18.93 -3.66 33.55
C ASN A 160 19.06 -2.87 34.88
N PRO A 161 18.11 -3.02 35.83
CA PRO A 161 18.17 -2.30 37.11
C PRO A 161 19.43 -2.59 37.92
N ALA A 162 19.92 -3.83 37.86
CA ALA A 162 21.14 -4.26 38.56
C ALA A 162 22.44 -3.78 37.90
N ARG A 163 22.35 -3.10 36.74
CA ARG A 163 23.48 -2.61 35.94
C ARG A 163 24.47 -3.68 35.48
N SER A 164 24.09 -4.95 35.55
CA SER A 164 24.90 -6.10 35.16
C SER A 164 24.76 -6.49 33.69
N HIS A 165 23.64 -6.11 33.05
CA HIS A 165 23.34 -6.44 31.67
C HIS A 165 22.82 -5.21 30.91
N ARG A 166 23.01 -5.20 29.60
CA ARG A 166 22.28 -4.32 28.68
C ARG A 166 21.65 -5.13 27.56
N MET A 167 20.54 -4.65 27.02
CA MET A 167 19.84 -5.28 25.89
C MET A 167 19.55 -4.28 24.78
N ARG A 168 19.38 -4.75 23.55
CA ARG A 168 18.77 -3.98 22.46
C ARG A 168 17.98 -4.90 21.54
N LEU A 169 17.03 -4.31 20.82
CA LEU A 169 16.33 -4.99 19.74
C LEU A 169 17.18 -4.95 18.47
N ILE A 170 17.26 -6.07 17.76
CA ILE A 170 17.87 -6.20 16.43
C ILE A 170 16.79 -6.70 15.49
N GLY A 171 16.69 -6.12 14.30
CA GLY A 171 15.69 -6.52 13.30
C GLY A 171 16.26 -6.50 11.89
N VAL A 172 16.01 -7.57 11.13
CA VAL A 172 16.26 -7.62 9.67
C VAL A 172 14.91 -7.66 8.96
N LEU A 173 14.69 -6.81 7.96
CA LEU A 173 13.47 -6.84 7.17
C LEU A 173 13.67 -7.82 6.02
N GLU A 174 12.99 -8.96 6.06
CA GLU A 174 13.16 -10.05 5.09
C GLU A 174 12.34 -9.82 3.81
N ASP A 175 12.60 -10.66 2.81
CA ASP A 175 11.93 -10.62 1.49
C ASP A 175 10.42 -10.91 1.56
N ASP A 176 9.93 -11.52 2.62
CA ASP A 176 8.49 -11.69 2.85
C ASP A 176 7.80 -10.44 3.42
N GLY A 177 8.56 -9.36 3.61
CA GLY A 177 8.06 -8.05 4.03
C GLY A 177 7.95 -7.87 5.54
N TYR A 178 8.36 -8.84 6.36
CA TYR A 178 8.26 -8.77 7.83
C TYR A 178 9.62 -8.83 8.52
N PHE A 179 9.74 -8.08 9.62
CA PHE A 179 10.95 -8.09 10.43
C PHE A 179 11.19 -9.45 11.09
N ARG A 180 12.45 -9.89 11.09
CA ARG A 180 13.00 -10.92 11.98
C ARG A 180 13.68 -10.24 13.14
N LEU A 181 12.96 -10.15 14.25
CA LEU A 181 13.40 -9.51 15.47
C LEU A 181 14.16 -10.49 16.36
N ARG A 182 15.21 -10.03 17.00
CA ARG A 182 15.92 -10.72 18.09
C ARG A 182 16.27 -9.71 19.17
N VAL A 183 16.31 -10.14 20.41
CA VAL A 183 16.87 -9.35 21.50
C VAL A 183 18.31 -9.78 21.72
N GLU A 184 19.23 -8.83 21.58
CA GLU A 184 20.62 -9.01 21.96
C GLU A 184 20.81 -8.57 23.39
N VAL A 185 21.41 -9.41 24.22
CA VAL A 185 21.72 -9.13 25.62
C VAL A 185 23.22 -9.30 25.85
N GLU A 186 23.85 -8.28 26.43
CA GLU A 186 25.28 -8.25 26.73
C GLU A 186 25.51 -8.17 28.24
N HIS A 187 26.45 -8.99 28.74
CA HIS A 187 26.90 -8.97 30.12
C HIS A 187 28.01 -7.93 30.31
N LEU A 188 27.78 -6.94 31.18
CA LEU A 188 28.69 -5.80 31.35
C LEU A 188 29.91 -6.10 32.24
N GLY A 189 29.88 -7.19 33.01
CA GLY A 189 31.01 -7.64 33.84
C GLY A 189 32.15 -8.30 33.05
N GLY A 190 32.05 -8.39 31.73
CA GLY A 190 33.02 -9.09 30.88
C GLY A 190 32.90 -10.62 30.96
N GLY A 191 33.63 -11.32 30.08
CA GLY A 191 33.82 -12.77 30.14
C GLY A 191 32.73 -13.65 29.50
N ARG A 192 31.64 -13.09 28.98
CA ARG A 192 30.61 -13.83 28.23
C ARG A 192 30.26 -13.14 26.92
N PRO A 193 30.09 -13.90 25.81
CA PRO A 193 29.60 -13.34 24.57
C PRO A 193 28.14 -12.86 24.73
N PRO A 194 27.69 -11.90 23.90
CA PRO A 194 26.28 -11.53 23.85
C PRO A 194 25.38 -12.74 23.54
N VAL A 195 24.22 -12.79 24.19
CA VAL A 195 23.17 -13.77 23.93
C VAL A 195 22.18 -13.15 22.95
N LEU A 196 21.82 -13.89 21.91
CA LEU A 196 20.71 -13.55 21.02
C LEU A 196 19.52 -14.44 21.37
N SER A 197 18.34 -13.82 21.51
CA SER A 197 17.10 -14.58 21.63
C SER A 197 16.79 -15.37 20.37
N GLU A 198 15.83 -16.29 20.49
CA GLU A 198 15.12 -16.84 19.34
C GLU A 198 14.53 -15.73 18.46
N THR A 199 14.34 -16.05 17.17
CA THR A 199 13.74 -15.12 16.21
C THR A 199 12.25 -14.92 16.49
N ILE A 200 11.83 -13.67 16.47
CA ILE A 200 10.45 -13.22 16.65
C ILE A 200 10.02 -12.51 15.36
N VAL A 201 8.87 -12.87 14.80
CA VAL A 201 8.31 -12.15 13.65
C VAL A 201 7.78 -10.80 14.12
N GLY A 202 8.22 -9.72 13.47
CA GLY A 202 7.84 -8.33 13.72
C GLY A 202 6.94 -7.74 12.63
N ASP A 203 6.75 -6.43 12.69
CA ASP A 203 5.97 -5.66 11.70
C ASP A 203 6.72 -5.51 10.36
N SER A 204 6.13 -4.78 9.42
CA SER A 204 6.68 -4.50 8.09
C SER A 204 7.20 -3.08 7.91
N THR A 205 7.42 -2.31 8.99
CA THR A 205 7.81 -0.88 8.93
C THR A 205 8.91 -0.52 9.93
N PHE A 206 9.81 0.39 9.55
CA PHE A 206 10.88 0.93 10.40
C PHE A 206 10.30 1.69 11.59
N TRP A 207 9.20 2.41 11.39
CA TRP A 207 8.50 3.09 12.49
C TRP A 207 8.01 2.09 13.56
N SER A 208 7.43 0.97 13.14
CA SER A 208 6.99 -0.10 14.04
C SER A 208 8.18 -0.76 14.74
N PHE A 209 9.30 -0.95 14.04
CA PHE A 209 10.54 -1.41 14.67
C PHE A 209 11.02 -0.43 15.75
N ASP A 210 11.12 0.87 15.44
CA ASP A 210 11.62 1.88 16.38
C ASP A 210 10.70 2.00 17.60
N ARG A 211 9.39 1.84 17.39
CA ARG A 211 8.41 1.73 18.47
C ARG A 211 8.62 0.48 19.32
N ALA A 212 8.76 -0.69 18.72
CA ALA A 212 9.02 -1.94 19.43
C ALA A 212 10.33 -1.87 20.23
N ALA A 213 11.38 -1.31 19.63
CA ALA A 213 12.66 -1.08 20.28
C ALA A 213 12.53 -0.11 21.47
N ARG A 214 11.66 0.90 21.40
CA ARG A 214 11.35 1.82 22.50
C ARG A 214 10.53 1.17 23.61
N ASP A 215 9.60 0.28 23.27
CA ASP A 215 8.72 -0.38 24.21
C ASP A 215 9.38 -1.57 24.94
N LEU A 216 10.46 -2.13 24.38
CA LEU A 216 11.26 -3.19 25.00
C LEU A 216 11.77 -2.78 26.40
N ARG A 217 11.48 -3.54 27.46
CA ARG A 217 11.84 -3.14 28.82
C ARG A 217 12.27 -4.31 29.70
N TRP A 218 13.12 -4.03 30.67
CA TRP A 218 13.45 -4.94 31.75
C TRP A 218 12.27 -5.02 32.72
N THR A 219 11.81 -6.23 33.02
CA THR A 219 10.81 -6.48 34.07
C THR A 219 11.46 -6.96 35.35
N SER A 220 12.66 -7.55 35.25
CA SER A 220 13.53 -7.90 36.37
C SER A 220 15.00 -7.77 35.97
N SER A 221 15.93 -8.23 36.81
CA SER A 221 17.36 -8.32 36.47
C SER A 221 17.66 -9.38 35.40
N SER A 222 16.75 -10.34 35.19
CA SER A 222 16.91 -11.51 34.32
C SER A 222 15.78 -11.71 33.29
N SER A 223 14.78 -10.82 33.27
CA SER A 223 13.63 -10.92 32.38
C SER A 223 13.34 -9.63 31.64
N VAL A 224 12.93 -9.79 30.39
CA VAL A 224 12.63 -8.73 29.44
C VAL A 224 11.23 -8.94 28.88
N GLU A 225 10.49 -7.86 28.69
CA GLU A 225 9.19 -7.84 28.01
C GLU A 225 9.29 -6.93 26.77
N GLY A 226 8.68 -7.37 25.67
CA GLY A 226 8.58 -6.59 24.44
C GLY A 226 7.24 -6.76 23.73
N VAL A 227 7.01 -5.88 22.76
CA VAL A 227 5.85 -5.93 21.87
C VAL A 227 6.33 -6.34 20.48
N SER A 228 5.61 -7.27 19.85
CA SER A 228 5.67 -7.52 18.42
C SER A 228 4.33 -7.11 17.79
N ILE A 229 4.35 -6.45 16.64
CA ILE A 229 3.14 -6.04 15.93
C ILE A 229 3.19 -6.66 14.54
N PRO A 230 2.64 -7.85 14.29
CA PRO A 230 2.47 -8.30 12.92
C PRO A 230 1.27 -7.59 12.28
N GLY A 231 1.56 -6.60 11.43
CA GLY A 231 0.62 -6.04 10.49
C GLY A 231 -0.16 -4.81 10.97
N ILE A 232 -0.22 -3.80 10.09
CA ILE A 232 -0.99 -2.55 10.25
C ILE A 232 -2.49 -2.79 10.47
N LEU A 233 -3.05 -3.91 9.99
CA LEU A 233 -4.49 -4.16 10.01
C LEU A 233 -5.01 -4.89 11.27
N LEU A 234 -4.16 -5.61 12.01
CA LEU A 234 -4.68 -6.59 12.98
C LEU A 234 -4.95 -6.04 14.38
N GLY A 235 -4.44 -4.86 14.77
CA GLY A 235 -4.70 -4.27 16.10
C GLY A 235 -4.21 -5.10 17.31
N ASP A 236 -3.89 -6.38 17.11
CA ASP A 236 -3.43 -7.33 18.10
C ASP A 236 -1.92 -7.19 18.27
N ARG A 237 -1.54 -6.56 19.38
CA ARG A 237 -0.15 -6.42 19.78
C ARG A 237 0.31 -7.74 20.39
N GLY A 238 1.11 -8.50 19.66
CA GLY A 238 1.82 -9.63 20.23
C GLY A 238 2.75 -9.18 21.35
N ARG A 239 2.84 -9.98 22.40
CA ARG A 239 3.77 -9.74 23.52
C ARG A 239 4.61 -10.97 23.74
N PHE A 240 5.88 -10.74 24.04
CA PHE A 240 6.82 -11.78 24.40
C PHE A 240 7.55 -11.44 25.69
N THR A 241 7.95 -12.49 26.42
CA THR A 241 8.94 -12.40 27.49
C THR A 241 10.18 -13.21 27.10
N LEU A 242 11.33 -12.75 27.57
CA LEU A 242 12.62 -13.40 27.35
C LEU A 242 13.25 -13.76 28.69
N ASP A 243 13.74 -14.99 28.79
CA ASP A 243 14.67 -15.40 29.83
C ASP A 243 16.11 -15.14 29.35
N VAL A 244 16.81 -14.26 30.05
CA VAL A 244 18.16 -13.81 29.66
C VAL A 244 19.22 -14.90 29.83
N ALA A 245 19.02 -15.86 30.72
CA ALA A 245 19.97 -16.93 30.98
C ALA A 245 19.95 -17.98 29.86
N THR A 246 18.76 -18.27 29.32
CA THR A 246 18.56 -19.32 28.31
C THR A 246 18.40 -18.78 26.89
N GLY A 247 18.03 -17.50 26.73
CA GLY A 247 17.67 -16.93 25.43
C GLY A 247 16.25 -17.32 24.96
N ALA A 248 15.51 -18.08 25.75
CA ALA A 248 14.20 -18.59 25.39
C ALA A 248 13.13 -17.49 25.37
N VAL A 249 12.31 -17.50 24.32
CA VAL A 249 11.23 -16.53 24.14
C VAL A 249 9.89 -17.20 24.43
N HIS A 250 9.15 -16.67 25.40
CA HIS A 250 7.77 -17.07 25.65
C HIS A 250 6.82 -16.08 25.01
N GLN A 251 6.06 -16.57 24.03
CA GLN A 251 5.14 -15.81 23.22
C GLN A 251 3.71 -15.98 23.75
N SER A 252 3.00 -14.87 23.97
CA SER A 252 1.66 -14.92 24.60
C SER A 252 0.50 -14.85 23.61
N ARG A 253 0.60 -14.05 22.53
CA ARG A 253 -0.44 -13.85 21.49
C ARG A 253 0.16 -13.23 20.21
N GLY A 254 -0.56 -13.32 19.09
CA GLY A 254 -0.31 -12.50 17.90
C GLY A 254 0.96 -12.89 17.13
N PHE A 255 1.24 -14.18 17.01
CA PHE A 255 2.39 -14.67 16.24
C PHE A 255 1.91 -15.55 15.10
N THR A 256 2.29 -15.16 13.90
CA THR A 256 1.94 -15.84 12.66
C THR A 256 3.20 -15.92 11.82
N THR A 257 3.47 -17.10 11.27
CA THR A 257 4.60 -17.28 10.36
C THR A 257 4.23 -16.66 9.01
N PRO A 258 5.00 -15.69 8.49
CA PRO A 258 4.71 -15.14 7.19
C PRO A 258 4.81 -16.21 6.09
N LEU A 259 3.90 -16.15 5.12
CA LEU A 259 4.04 -16.95 3.91
C LEU A 259 5.30 -16.53 3.15
N PRO A 260 6.16 -17.48 2.74
CA PRO A 260 7.28 -17.18 1.88
C PRO A 260 6.80 -16.78 0.48
N ILE A 261 7.66 -16.09 -0.27
CA ILE A 261 7.48 -15.92 -1.71
C ILE A 261 7.84 -17.26 -2.38
N GLU A 262 6.85 -17.95 -2.91
CA GLU A 262 7.01 -19.24 -3.57
C GLU A 262 7.48 -19.05 -5.02
N SER A 263 8.61 -19.66 -5.39
CA SER A 263 8.99 -19.83 -6.79
C SER A 263 8.27 -21.04 -7.37
N THR A 264 7.63 -20.87 -8.52
CA THR A 264 6.88 -21.91 -9.23
C THR A 264 7.56 -22.34 -10.53
N GLY A 265 8.67 -21.70 -10.91
CA GLY A 265 9.36 -21.95 -12.17
C GLY A 265 10.64 -21.13 -12.32
N PRO A 266 11.31 -21.22 -13.49
CA PRO A 266 12.52 -20.47 -13.75
C PRO A 266 12.25 -18.95 -13.78
N ALA A 267 13.24 -18.16 -13.36
CA ALA A 267 13.20 -16.72 -13.48
C ALA A 267 13.13 -16.31 -14.96
N VAL A 268 12.19 -15.41 -15.28
CA VAL A 268 12.12 -14.73 -16.57
C VAL A 268 12.50 -13.27 -16.33
N GLY A 269 13.43 -12.74 -17.12
CA GLY A 269 13.84 -11.34 -16.97
C GLY A 269 12.66 -10.39 -17.17
N ALA A 270 12.51 -9.44 -16.26
CA ALA A 270 11.51 -8.39 -16.32
C ALA A 270 12.20 -7.02 -16.30
N GLY A 271 11.82 -6.13 -17.22
CA GLY A 271 12.24 -4.75 -17.21
C GLY A 271 11.31 -3.87 -16.38
N PHE A 272 11.54 -2.57 -16.43
CA PHE A 272 10.63 -1.56 -15.90
C PHE A 272 10.12 -0.69 -17.04
N ARG A 273 8.82 -0.44 -17.05
CA ARG A 273 8.16 0.43 -18.02
C ARG A 273 7.33 1.47 -17.30
N PHE A 274 7.57 2.72 -17.66
CA PHE A 274 6.75 3.83 -17.22
C PHE A 274 5.64 4.11 -18.24
N ILE A 275 4.40 4.22 -17.78
CA ILE A 275 3.23 4.57 -18.59
C ILE A 275 2.78 5.96 -18.17
N GLU A 276 2.96 6.93 -19.08
CA GLU A 276 2.35 8.23 -18.93
C GLU A 276 0.96 8.18 -19.55
N GLN A 277 -0.08 8.37 -18.72
CA GLN A 277 -1.41 8.60 -19.27
C GLN A 277 -1.37 9.82 -20.19
N PRO A 278 -1.98 9.75 -21.39
CA PRO A 278 -2.06 10.88 -22.29
C PRO A 278 -2.56 12.12 -21.54
N ALA A 279 -1.98 13.28 -21.86
CA ALA A 279 -2.32 14.54 -21.22
C ALA A 279 -3.81 14.91 -21.30
N ASP A 280 -4.52 14.27 -22.21
CA ASP A 280 -5.92 14.53 -22.49
C ASP A 280 -6.84 13.44 -21.90
N ASP A 281 -6.35 12.41 -21.20
CA ASP A 281 -7.24 11.35 -20.70
C ASP A 281 -8.08 11.79 -19.49
N VAL A 282 -9.34 11.32 -19.43
CA VAL A 282 -10.23 11.55 -18.30
C VAL A 282 -10.25 10.29 -17.46
N TYR A 283 -9.97 10.45 -16.16
CA TYR A 283 -10.11 9.35 -15.24
C TYR A 283 -11.49 9.35 -14.59
N VAL A 284 -12.00 8.14 -14.42
CA VAL A 284 -13.27 7.88 -13.77
C VAL A 284 -13.09 6.81 -12.72
N GLY A 285 -13.09 7.24 -11.45
CA GLY A 285 -13.28 6.37 -10.31
C GLY A 285 -14.76 6.31 -10.01
N TRP A 286 -15.40 5.18 -10.31
CA TRP A 286 -16.80 4.94 -10.02
C TRP A 286 -16.97 3.56 -9.38
N GLY A 287 -17.62 3.53 -8.23
CA GLY A 287 -17.83 2.30 -7.46
C GLY A 287 -17.15 2.34 -6.09
N GLY A 288 -17.58 1.46 -5.19
CA GLY A 288 -17.00 1.30 -3.85
C GLY A 288 -17.34 2.42 -2.86
N GLY A 289 -18.15 2.12 -1.85
CA GLY A 289 -18.40 3.03 -0.75
C GLY A 289 -18.93 2.30 0.48
N GLY A 290 -18.14 2.26 1.55
CA GLY A 290 -18.53 1.64 2.81
C GLY A 290 -18.72 0.11 2.75
N PRO A 291 -19.20 -0.51 3.84
CA PRO A 291 -19.53 -1.93 3.88
C PRO A 291 -20.60 -2.28 2.85
N VAL A 292 -20.44 -3.43 2.18
CA VAL A 292 -21.34 -3.88 1.10
C VAL A 292 -22.06 -5.19 1.40
N ASN A 293 -21.88 -5.72 2.63
CA ASN A 293 -22.31 -7.07 3.02
C ASN A 293 -23.82 -7.30 2.83
N ASP A 294 -24.63 -6.26 3.01
CA ASP A 294 -26.09 -6.33 2.93
C ASP A 294 -26.65 -5.77 1.61
N VAL A 295 -25.78 -5.35 0.67
CA VAL A 295 -26.21 -4.80 -0.61
C VAL A 295 -26.53 -5.96 -1.58
N PRO A 296 -27.71 -5.96 -2.22
CA PRO A 296 -28.05 -6.97 -3.22
C PRO A 296 -27.00 -7.08 -4.33
N ALA A 297 -26.60 -8.31 -4.65
CA ALA A 297 -25.52 -8.60 -5.61
C ALA A 297 -25.80 -8.01 -6.99
N GLU A 298 -27.07 -8.00 -7.43
CA GLU A 298 -27.50 -7.47 -8.72
C GLU A 298 -27.32 -5.94 -8.80
N TYR A 299 -27.52 -5.23 -7.69
CA TYR A 299 -27.23 -3.79 -7.63
C TYR A 299 -25.73 -3.53 -7.75
N LEU A 300 -24.91 -4.32 -7.05
CA LEU A 300 -23.46 -4.19 -7.10
C LEU A 300 -22.91 -4.50 -8.50
N ALA A 301 -23.35 -5.59 -9.11
CA ALA A 301 -22.95 -5.97 -10.47
C ALA A 301 -23.31 -4.89 -11.49
N GLU A 302 -24.50 -4.27 -11.37
CA GLU A 302 -24.90 -3.19 -12.26
C GLU A 302 -24.12 -1.89 -11.99
N VAL A 303 -23.77 -1.57 -10.74
CA VAL A 303 -22.87 -0.43 -10.42
C VAL A 303 -21.49 -0.63 -11.04
N ASP A 304 -20.96 -1.86 -11.00
CA ASP A 304 -19.65 -2.20 -11.57
C ASP A 304 -19.71 -2.12 -13.11
N ARG A 305 -20.77 -2.64 -13.75
CA ARG A 305 -21.04 -2.44 -15.19
C ARG A 305 -21.20 -0.96 -15.56
N LEU A 306 -21.83 -0.21 -14.65
CA LEU A 306 -21.83 1.26 -14.48
C LEU A 306 -20.46 1.89 -14.76
N ALA A 307 -19.48 1.43 -13.98
CA ALA A 307 -18.12 1.96 -13.99
C ALA A 307 -17.47 1.81 -15.36
N ASP A 308 -17.56 0.61 -15.94
CA ASP A 308 -17.00 0.31 -17.26
C ASP A 308 -17.59 1.22 -18.35
N ARG A 309 -18.90 1.47 -18.28
CA ARG A 309 -19.58 2.37 -19.22
C ARG A 309 -19.04 3.79 -19.10
N LEU A 310 -18.93 4.32 -17.88
CA LEU A 310 -18.42 5.68 -17.65
C LEU A 310 -16.94 5.85 -18.06
N CYS A 311 -16.19 4.76 -18.09
CA CYS A 311 -14.81 4.70 -18.59
C CYS A 311 -14.70 4.59 -20.12
N SER A 312 -15.81 4.36 -20.84
CA SER A 312 -15.79 4.16 -22.29
C SER A 312 -15.35 5.41 -23.07
N PRO A 313 -14.82 5.27 -24.30
CA PRO A 313 -14.37 6.41 -25.10
C PRO A 313 -15.43 7.49 -25.34
N GLU A 314 -16.69 7.08 -25.44
CA GLU A 314 -17.85 7.99 -25.60
C GLU A 314 -18.01 8.86 -24.34
N TRP A 315 -18.04 8.25 -23.16
CA TRP A 315 -18.14 8.96 -21.90
C TRP A 315 -16.91 9.81 -21.60
N LYS A 316 -15.70 9.33 -21.89
CA LYS A 316 -14.46 10.13 -21.81
C LYS A 316 -14.51 11.41 -22.65
N ARG A 317 -15.10 11.37 -23.85
CA ARG A 317 -15.32 12.59 -24.65
C ARG A 317 -16.33 13.53 -23.99
N TRP A 318 -17.39 12.97 -23.42
CA TRP A 318 -18.40 13.77 -22.74
C TRP A 318 -17.86 14.46 -21.48
N TRP A 319 -17.05 13.77 -20.68
CA TRP A 319 -16.40 14.35 -19.51
C TRP A 319 -15.55 15.58 -19.86
N ARG A 320 -14.78 15.50 -20.95
CA ARG A 320 -14.03 16.65 -21.47
C ARG A 320 -14.95 17.81 -21.86
N LEU A 321 -16.08 17.51 -22.51
CA LEU A 321 -17.06 18.53 -22.90
C LEU A 321 -17.58 19.32 -21.69
N VAL A 322 -17.76 18.65 -20.54
CA VAL A 322 -18.18 19.29 -19.29
C VAL A 322 -17.03 19.84 -18.44
N GLY A 323 -15.81 19.87 -18.98
CA GLY A 323 -14.61 20.38 -18.30
C GLY A 323 -14.16 19.53 -17.12
N VAL A 324 -14.42 18.22 -17.16
CA VAL A 324 -14.05 17.26 -16.12
C VAL A 324 -12.91 16.38 -16.61
N ASP A 325 -11.80 16.41 -15.88
CA ASP A 325 -10.64 15.54 -16.11
C ASP A 325 -10.58 14.40 -15.09
N HIS A 326 -11.31 14.55 -13.97
CA HIS A 326 -11.35 13.57 -12.89
C HIS A 326 -12.78 13.43 -12.35
N VAL A 327 -13.31 12.22 -12.42
CA VAL A 327 -14.54 11.81 -11.73
C VAL A 327 -14.17 10.93 -10.55
N SER A 328 -14.58 11.35 -9.35
CA SER A 328 -14.55 10.55 -8.12
C SER A 328 -15.99 10.35 -7.66
N GLY A 329 -16.51 9.14 -7.80
CA GLY A 329 -17.87 8.84 -7.42
C GLY A 329 -18.05 7.47 -6.79
N TYR A 330 -18.98 7.42 -5.86
CA TYR A 330 -19.31 6.20 -5.13
C TYR A 330 -20.76 6.22 -4.64
N VAL A 331 -21.26 5.04 -4.31
CA VAL A 331 -22.54 4.88 -3.62
C VAL A 331 -22.27 4.77 -2.12
N ASN A 332 -22.85 5.68 -1.33
CA ASN A 332 -22.89 5.58 0.11
C ASN A 332 -24.15 4.81 0.53
N TYR A 333 -23.95 3.62 1.09
CA TYR A 333 -24.98 2.68 1.51
C TYR A 333 -25.61 2.96 2.88
N GLU A 334 -24.93 3.77 3.71
CA GLU A 334 -25.38 4.17 5.05
C GLU A 334 -25.45 5.70 5.16
N PRO A 335 -26.22 6.38 4.29
CA PRO A 335 -26.19 7.83 4.29
C PRO A 335 -27.09 8.41 5.40
N PRO A 336 -26.69 9.53 6.03
CA PRO A 336 -27.57 10.25 6.97
C PRO A 336 -28.79 10.90 6.28
N ARG A 337 -28.76 11.01 4.93
CA ARG A 337 -29.85 11.50 4.07
C ARG A 337 -29.63 11.05 2.63
N GLU A 338 -30.70 10.83 1.86
CA GLU A 338 -30.65 10.24 0.51
C GLU A 338 -30.47 11.24 -0.64
N THR A 339 -30.12 12.49 -0.33
CA THR A 339 -29.83 13.48 -1.38
C THR A 339 -28.44 13.23 -1.97
N PRO A 340 -28.29 12.99 -3.28
CA PRO A 340 -26.98 12.79 -3.88
C PRO A 340 -26.18 14.10 -3.86
N ILE A 341 -24.85 13.97 -3.78
CA ILE A 341 -23.91 15.08 -3.88
C ILE A 341 -23.30 15.04 -5.27
N VAL A 342 -23.43 16.15 -6.00
CA VAL A 342 -22.74 16.36 -7.26
C VAL A 342 -22.04 17.71 -7.15
N ARG A 343 -20.72 17.69 -7.12
CA ARG A 343 -19.90 18.88 -6.90
C ARG A 343 -18.74 18.88 -7.88
N LEU A 344 -18.66 19.92 -8.71
CA LEU A 344 -17.51 20.18 -9.57
C LEU A 344 -16.68 21.30 -8.94
N VAL A 345 -15.38 21.05 -8.74
CA VAL A 345 -14.42 22.07 -8.30
C VAL A 345 -13.22 21.98 -9.24
N ASN A 346 -12.90 23.10 -9.91
CA ASN A 346 -11.95 23.11 -11.03
C ASN A 346 -12.34 22.03 -12.05
N THR A 347 -11.47 21.07 -12.34
CA THR A 347 -11.72 19.95 -13.28
C THR A 347 -12.07 18.63 -12.58
N THR A 348 -12.29 18.65 -11.24
CA THR A 348 -12.62 17.46 -10.45
C THR A 348 -14.09 17.42 -10.07
N LEU A 349 -14.77 16.37 -10.51
CA LEU A 349 -16.14 16.03 -10.16
C LEU A 349 -16.17 15.04 -8.98
N THR A 350 -16.83 15.42 -7.89
CA THR A 350 -17.24 14.51 -6.83
C THR A 350 -18.72 14.15 -6.98
N MET A 351 -19.03 12.86 -7.12
CA MET A 351 -20.38 12.34 -7.31
C MET A 351 -20.71 11.25 -6.27
N ILE A 352 -21.45 11.60 -5.23
CA ILE A 352 -21.86 10.66 -4.17
C ILE A 352 -23.33 10.36 -4.33
N VAL A 353 -23.65 9.16 -4.79
CA VAL A 353 -25.02 8.63 -4.70
C VAL A 353 -25.25 8.19 -3.25
N ARG A 354 -26.39 8.56 -2.68
CA ARG A 354 -26.73 8.24 -1.30
C ARG A 354 -27.96 7.35 -1.28
N ARG A 355 -27.75 6.06 -1.05
CA ARG A 355 -28.78 5.02 -1.17
C ARG A 355 -28.75 4.14 0.06
N SER A 356 -29.76 4.22 0.92
CA SER A 356 -29.85 3.31 2.07
C SER A 356 -30.01 1.87 1.60
N VAL A 357 -29.20 0.93 2.12
CA VAL A 357 -29.29 -0.50 1.80
C VAL A 357 -30.71 -1.04 1.95
N ALA A 358 -31.39 -0.65 3.02
CA ALA A 358 -32.76 -1.10 3.32
C ALA A 358 -33.79 -0.72 2.24
N LYS A 359 -33.44 0.15 1.29
CA LYS A 359 -34.30 0.58 0.18
C LYS A 359 -33.88 0.02 -1.17
N ILE A 360 -32.84 -0.82 -1.22
CA ILE A 360 -32.42 -1.48 -2.45
C ILE A 360 -33.26 -2.75 -2.61
N PRO A 361 -34.09 -2.87 -3.65
CA PRO A 361 -34.83 -4.10 -3.94
C PRO A 361 -33.86 -5.19 -4.42
N THR A 362 -34.33 -6.44 -4.53
CA THR A 362 -33.56 -7.55 -5.10
C THR A 362 -33.95 -7.83 -6.56
N GLY A 363 -33.13 -8.62 -7.27
CA GLY A 363 -33.37 -9.02 -8.65
C GLY A 363 -33.34 -7.85 -9.66
N PRO A 364 -34.07 -7.93 -10.79
CA PRO A 364 -33.98 -6.94 -11.88
C PRO A 364 -34.32 -5.49 -11.47
N LYS A 365 -35.09 -5.31 -10.40
CA LYS A 365 -35.41 -3.98 -9.86
C LYS A 365 -34.19 -3.32 -9.20
N ALA A 366 -33.24 -4.12 -8.69
CA ALA A 366 -31.99 -3.65 -8.11
C ALA A 366 -31.12 -3.01 -9.19
N GLU A 367 -30.96 -3.70 -10.33
CA GLU A 367 -30.23 -3.21 -11.50
C GLU A 367 -30.85 -1.90 -12.01
N GLN A 368 -32.18 -1.88 -12.18
CA GLN A 368 -32.88 -0.68 -12.63
C GLN A 368 -32.67 0.50 -11.67
N LEU A 369 -32.66 0.25 -10.35
CA LEU A 369 -32.42 1.29 -9.36
C LEU A 369 -30.99 1.84 -9.44
N ALA A 370 -29.98 1.00 -9.65
CA ALA A 370 -28.59 1.43 -9.83
C ALA A 370 -28.43 2.38 -11.03
N ARG A 371 -29.08 2.05 -12.15
CA ARG A 371 -29.14 2.92 -13.34
C ARG A 371 -29.78 4.26 -13.04
N GLN A 372 -30.97 4.24 -12.42
CA GLN A 372 -31.72 5.46 -12.08
C GLN A 372 -30.93 6.36 -11.14
N ASP A 373 -30.22 5.78 -10.17
CA ASP A 373 -29.41 6.51 -9.21
C ASP A 373 -28.26 7.28 -9.88
N LEU A 374 -27.53 6.60 -10.77
CA LEU A 374 -26.46 7.21 -11.54
C LEU A 374 -27.01 8.24 -12.53
N GLU A 375 -28.06 7.90 -13.29
CA GLU A 375 -28.70 8.78 -14.25
C GLU A 375 -29.21 10.07 -13.60
N ALA A 376 -29.81 9.99 -12.41
CA ALA A 376 -30.27 11.16 -11.67
C ALA A 376 -29.11 12.07 -11.23
N ALA A 377 -27.95 11.51 -10.88
CA ALA A 377 -26.76 12.29 -10.53
C ALA A 377 -26.16 12.97 -11.76
N LEU A 378 -26.05 12.24 -12.88
CA LEU A 378 -25.52 12.74 -14.14
C LEU A 378 -26.43 13.79 -14.78
N THR A 379 -27.74 13.62 -14.71
CA THR A 379 -28.72 14.60 -15.24
C THR A 379 -28.59 15.95 -14.53
N ARG A 380 -28.32 15.94 -13.23
CA ARG A 380 -28.06 17.17 -12.47
C ARG A 380 -26.78 17.86 -12.93
N LEU A 381 -25.74 17.11 -13.30
CA LEU A 381 -24.51 17.68 -13.85
C LEU A 381 -24.74 18.24 -15.24
N ALA A 382 -25.37 17.46 -16.12
CA ALA A 382 -25.68 17.83 -17.50
C ALA A 382 -26.52 19.11 -17.56
N ALA A 383 -27.57 19.22 -16.74
CA ALA A 383 -28.40 20.42 -16.64
C ALA A 383 -27.61 21.66 -16.16
N ARG A 384 -26.65 21.50 -15.25
CA ARG A 384 -25.80 22.61 -14.78
C ARG A 384 -24.78 23.07 -15.83
N GLN A 385 -24.33 22.15 -16.67
CA GLN A 385 -23.34 22.41 -17.72
C GLN A 385 -23.98 22.69 -19.09
N ASN A 386 -25.31 22.61 -19.19
CA ASN A 386 -26.10 22.80 -20.42
C ASN A 386 -25.62 21.89 -21.58
N VAL A 387 -25.46 20.59 -21.30
CA VAL A 387 -25.09 19.56 -22.28
C VAL A 387 -26.07 18.39 -22.23
N GLU A 388 -26.17 17.63 -23.31
CA GLU A 388 -26.94 16.38 -23.34
C GLU A 388 -26.15 15.21 -22.77
N LEU A 389 -26.82 14.24 -22.15
CA LEU A 389 -26.19 13.03 -21.63
C LEU A 389 -25.99 11.97 -22.72
N PRO A 390 -24.84 11.27 -22.76
CA PRO A 390 -24.70 10.03 -23.51
C PRO A 390 -25.57 8.93 -22.89
N PRO A 391 -25.91 7.88 -23.67
CA PRO A 391 -26.64 6.73 -23.14
C PRO A 391 -25.80 5.90 -22.14
N LEU A 392 -26.46 5.45 -21.07
CA LEU A 392 -25.93 4.59 -19.99
C LEU A 392 -26.05 3.08 -20.27
#